data_AF-A0A1B5DJA5-F1
#
_entry.id   AF-A0A1B5DJA5-F1
#
_cell.length_a   1.000
_cell.length_b   1.000
_cell.length_c   1.000
_cell.angle_alpha   90.00
_cell.angle_beta   90.00
_cell.angle_gamma   90.00
#
_symmetry.space_group_name_H-M   'P 1'
#
loop_
_entity.id
_entity.type
_entity.pdbx_description
1 polymer ?
#
loop_
_entity_poly.entity_id
_entity_poly.type
_entity_poly.pdbx_seq_one_letter_code
_entity_poly.pdbx_strand_id
1 'polypeptide(L)'
;MNAVIDDLGGPRTAQQALFYDLEDAGAVIGWSVVELKALAASGKAGDQAALLTKVCALLAVQQKRLEAYAHEVKEQRINRSEAAG
;
A
#
# COMPACT_ATOMS: atom_id res chain seq x y z
N MET A 1 25.53 -30.20 10.86
CA MET A 1 25.10 -29.03 11.65
C MET A 1 24.28 -28.16 10.72
N ASN A 2 22.96 -28.39 10.68
CA ASN A 2 22.04 -27.52 9.96
C ASN A 2 21.51 -26.51 10.98
N ALA A 3 22.10 -25.32 11.00
CA ALA A 3 21.50 -24.19 11.72
C ALA A 3 20.26 -23.77 10.93
N VAL A 4 19.16 -24.48 11.15
CA VAL A 4 17.84 -23.99 10.77
C VAL A 4 17.62 -22.74 11.63
N ILE A 5 17.38 -21.62 10.97
CA ILE A 5 17.07 -20.35 11.63
C ILE A 5 15.72 -20.55 12.34
N ASP A 6 15.76 -20.94 13.61
CA ASP A 6 14.60 -21.16 14.47
C ASP A 6 13.95 -19.84 14.94
N ASP A 7 14.48 -18.69 14.52
CA ASP A 7 14.05 -17.36 14.99
C ASP A 7 13.05 -16.65 14.06
N LEU A 8 12.48 -17.35 13.08
CA LEU A 8 11.44 -16.76 12.21
C LEU A 8 10.04 -16.73 12.86
N GLY A 9 9.89 -17.27 14.09
CA GLY A 9 8.61 -17.44 14.78
C GLY A 9 8.38 -16.53 15.99
N GLY A 10 9.30 -15.62 16.32
CA GLY A 10 9.11 -14.67 17.43
C GLY A 10 7.95 -13.69 17.17
N PRO A 11 7.28 -13.16 18.22
CA PRO A 11 6.27 -12.13 18.05
C PRO A 11 6.85 -10.94 17.29
N ARG A 12 6.13 -10.48 16.25
CA ARG A 12 6.56 -9.34 15.43
C ARG A 12 6.89 -8.15 16.33
N THR A 13 8.00 -7.47 16.04
CA THR A 13 8.24 -6.16 16.64
C THR A 13 7.15 -5.18 16.18
N ALA A 14 6.89 -4.12 16.96
CA ALA A 14 5.93 -3.08 16.56
C ALA A 14 6.25 -2.49 15.18
N GLN A 15 7.54 -2.38 14.85
CA GLN A 15 8.01 -1.94 13.55
C GLN A 15 7.69 -2.94 12.42
N GLN A 16 7.91 -4.24 12.65
CA GLN A 16 7.55 -5.27 11.68
C GLN A 16 6.04 -5.34 11.46
N ALA A 17 5.25 -5.21 12.54
CA ALA A 17 3.79 -5.15 12.44
C ALA A 17 3.35 -3.96 11.58
N LEU A 18 3.85 -2.75 11.88
CA LEU A 18 3.55 -1.55 11.11
C LEU A 18 3.96 -1.67 9.63
N PHE A 19 5.11 -2.25 9.33
CA PHE A 19 5.53 -2.50 7.95
C PHE A 19 4.50 -3.36 7.21
N TYR A 20 4.11 -4.50 7.78
CA TYR A 20 3.15 -5.40 7.14
C TYR A 20 1.76 -4.80 7.03
N ASP A 21 1.32 -4.01 8.01
CA ASP A 21 0.03 -3.32 7.94
C ASP A 21 0.00 -2.30 6.78
N LEU A 22 1.11 -1.58 6.54
CA LEU A 22 1.24 -0.64 5.42
C LEU A 22 1.28 -1.35 4.06
N GLU A 23 2.01 -2.46 3.96
CA GLU A 23 2.05 -3.29 2.75
C GLU A 23 0.68 -3.89 2.43
N ASP A 24 -0.03 -4.43 3.43
CA ASP A 24 -1.37 -5.01 3.27
C ASP A 24 -2.38 -3.94 2.83
N ALA A 25 -2.37 -2.76 3.47
CA ALA A 25 -3.20 -1.64 3.05
C ALA A 25 -2.90 -1.20 1.60
N GLY A 26 -1.62 -1.16 1.21
CA GLY A 26 -1.21 -0.90 -0.17
C GLY A 26 -1.76 -1.94 -1.16
N ALA A 27 -1.69 -3.22 -0.80
CA ALA A 27 -2.20 -4.32 -1.62
C ALA A 27 -3.73 -4.26 -1.78
N VAL A 28 -4.47 -3.97 -0.70
CA VAL A 28 -5.93 -3.78 -0.73
C VAL A 28 -6.34 -2.63 -1.65
N ILE A 29 -5.61 -1.51 -1.61
CA ILE A 29 -5.83 -0.39 -2.53
C ILE A 29 -5.54 -0.82 -3.98
N GLY A 30 -4.44 -1.53 -4.21
CA GLY A 30 -4.08 -2.04 -5.54
C GLY A 30 -5.17 -2.94 -6.12
N TRP A 31 -5.70 -3.87 -5.32
CA TRP A 31 -6.82 -4.72 -5.72
C TRP A 31 -8.08 -3.90 -6.02
N SER A 32 -8.42 -2.94 -5.16
CA SER A 32 -9.56 -2.05 -5.35
C SER A 32 -9.48 -1.27 -6.67
N VAL A 33 -8.29 -0.79 -7.05
CA VAL A 33 -8.07 -0.09 -8.33
C VAL A 33 -8.31 -1.01 -9.52
N VAL A 34 -7.89 -2.28 -9.46
CA VAL A 34 -8.12 -3.26 -10.54
C VAL A 34 -9.61 -3.49 -10.73
N GLU A 35 -10.35 -3.73 -9.63
CA GLU A 35 -11.80 -3.95 -9.67
C GLU A 35 -12.57 -2.73 -10.18
N LEU A 36 -12.21 -1.52 -9.70
CA LEU A 36 -12.85 -0.28 -10.15
C LEU A 36 -12.57 0.01 -11.63
N LYS A 37 -11.37 -0.30 -12.13
CA LYS A 37 -11.06 -0.20 -13.57
C LYS A 37 -11.86 -1.20 -14.38
N ALA A 38 -12.01 -2.44 -13.90
CA ALA A 38 -12.84 -3.44 -14.56
C ALA A 38 -14.31 -3.00 -14.61
N LEU A 39 -14.83 -2.40 -13.53
CA LEU A 39 -16.17 -1.83 -13.50
C LEU A 39 -16.32 -0.66 -14.48
N ALA A 40 -15.35 0.26 -14.52
CA ALA A 40 -15.36 1.40 -15.43
C ALA A 40 -15.26 0.99 -16.91
N ALA A 41 -14.51 -0.06 -17.20
CA ALA A 41 -14.39 -0.65 -18.53
C ALA A 41 -15.62 -1.49 -18.91
N SER A 42 -16.39 -1.95 -17.93
CA SER A 42 -17.67 -2.60 -18.19
C SER A 42 -18.67 -1.56 -18.72
N GLY A 43 -19.39 -1.89 -19.79
CA GLY A 43 -20.43 -1.03 -20.36
C GLY A 43 -21.59 -0.70 -19.39
N LYS A 44 -21.55 -1.22 -18.15
CA LYS A 44 -22.53 -0.98 -17.09
C LYS A 44 -22.28 0.32 -16.32
N ALA A 45 -21.08 0.90 -16.41
CA ALA A 45 -20.75 2.11 -15.65
C ALA A 45 -21.36 3.39 -16.24
N GLY A 46 -21.76 3.39 -17.52
CA GLY A 46 -22.32 4.56 -18.19
C GLY A 46 -21.50 5.83 -17.94
N ASP A 47 -22.18 6.90 -17.51
CA ASP A 47 -21.57 8.20 -17.22
C ASP A 47 -20.61 8.19 -16.00
N GLN A 48 -20.59 7.11 -15.20
CA GLN A 48 -19.72 6.99 -14.02
C GLN A 48 -18.29 6.57 -14.37
N ALA A 49 -18.01 6.10 -15.58
CA ALA A 49 -16.69 5.61 -15.98
C ALA A 49 -15.58 6.68 -15.78
N ALA A 50 -15.87 7.95 -16.09
CA ALA A 50 -14.94 9.05 -15.89
C ALA A 50 -14.66 9.32 -14.40
N LEU A 51 -15.68 9.21 -13.54
CA LEU A 51 -15.53 9.34 -12.09
C LEU A 51 -14.71 8.19 -11.51
N LEU A 52 -15.01 6.95 -11.89
CA LEU A 52 -14.27 5.76 -11.47
C LEU A 52 -12.78 5.85 -11.83
N THR A 53 -12.48 6.36 -13.03
CA THR A 53 -11.10 6.59 -13.47
C THR A 53 -10.38 7.61 -12.58
N LYS A 54 -11.04 8.71 -12.20
CA LYS A 54 -10.49 9.71 -11.27
C LYS A 54 -10.25 9.11 -9.88
N VAL A 55 -11.20 8.32 -9.36
CA VAL A 55 -11.04 7.62 -8.07
C VAL A 55 -9.84 6.67 -8.13
N CYS A 56 -9.67 5.90 -9.20
CA CYS A 56 -8.51 5.03 -9.38
C CYS A 56 -7.18 5.81 -9.36
N ALA A 57 -7.14 6.99 -9.98
CA ALA A 57 -5.95 7.84 -9.96
C ALA A 57 -5.62 8.33 -8.54
N LEU A 58 -6.63 8.76 -7.77
CA LEU A 58 -6.46 9.18 -6.38
C LEU A 58 -5.98 8.03 -5.49
N LEU A 59 -6.55 6.84 -5.66
CA LEU A 59 -6.15 5.64 -4.94
C LEU A 59 -4.71 5.24 -5.26
N ALA A 60 -4.29 5.29 -6.53
CA ALA A 60 -2.91 5.02 -6.93
C ALA A 60 -1.90 6.00 -6.29
N VAL A 61 -2.29 7.26 -6.08
CA VAL A 61 -1.45 8.21 -5.33
C VAL A 61 -1.34 7.81 -3.86
N GLN A 62 -2.43 7.39 -3.22
CA GLN A 62 -2.37 6.94 -1.82
C GLN A 62 -1.56 5.64 -1.66
N GLN A 63 -1.72 4.68 -2.59
CA GLN A 63 -0.93 3.45 -2.61
C GLN A 63 0.57 3.74 -2.59
N LYS A 64 1.05 4.62 -3.49
CA LYS A 64 2.46 5.03 -3.53
C LYS A 64 2.95 5.69 -2.24
N ARG A 65 2.09 6.43 -1.54
CA ARG A 65 2.44 7.03 -0.26
C ARG A 65 2.60 5.97 0.83
N LEU A 66 1.72 4.97 0.85
CA LEU A 66 1.82 3.84 1.78
C LEU A 66 3.08 3.00 1.51
N GLU A 67 3.40 2.74 0.25
CA GLU A 67 4.65 2.07 -0.15
C GLU A 67 5.88 2.84 0.32
N ALA A 68 5.88 4.18 0.18
CA ALA A 68 6.95 5.02 0.70
C ALA A 68 7.07 4.94 2.23
N TYR A 69 5.94 4.96 2.95
CA TYR A 69 5.96 4.80 4.42
C TYR A 69 6.41 3.40 4.84
N ALA A 70 6.01 2.35 4.13
CA ALA A 70 6.49 1.00 4.38
C ALA A 70 8.01 0.94 4.20
N HIS A 71 8.54 1.60 3.16
CA HIS A 71 9.97 1.71 2.96
C HIS A 71 10.69 2.46 4.09
N GLU A 72 10.18 3.62 4.53
CA GLU A 72 10.71 4.36 5.69
C GLU A 72 10.73 3.50 6.97
N VAL A 73 9.63 2.78 7.23
CA VAL A 73 9.52 1.87 8.37
C VAL A 73 10.54 0.76 8.25
N LYS A 74 10.72 0.16 7.07
CA LYS A 74 11.72 -0.89 6.83
C LYS A 74 13.15 -0.38 7.08
N GLU A 75 13.44 0.87 6.73
CA GLU A 75 14.76 1.47 6.88
C GLU A 75 15.03 2.09 8.27
N GLN A 76 14.03 2.14 9.16
CA GLN A 76 14.09 2.89 10.43
C GLN A 76 14.45 4.38 10.24
N ARG A 77 14.13 4.95 9.08
CA ARG A 77 14.45 6.35 8.73
C ARG A 77 13.21 7.05 8.22
N ILE A 78 12.80 8.09 8.92
CA ILE A 78 11.74 8.98 8.46
C ILE A 78 12.38 10.01 7.54
N ASN A 79 12.34 9.78 6.22
CA ASN A 79 12.84 10.71 5.22
C ASN A 79 11.75 11.75 4.87
N ARG A 80 11.22 12.43 5.88
CA ARG A 80 10.43 13.65 5.66
C ARG A 80 11.42 14.79 5.62
N SER A 81 11.67 15.36 4.44
CA SER A 81 12.28 16.69 4.39
C SER A 81 11.54 17.56 5.39
N GLU A 82 12.26 18.17 6.33
CA GLU A 82 11.69 19.12 7.28
C GLU A 82 10.73 20.00 6.49
N ALA A 83 9.44 19.91 6.79
CA ALA A 83 8.50 20.87 6.28
C ALA A 83 9.01 22.20 6.84
N ALA A 84 9.61 23.01 5.97
CA ALA A 84 9.98 24.37 6.29
C ALA A 84 8.75 25.02 6.94
N GLY A 85 8.92 25.41 8.21
CA GLY A 85 7.93 26.21 8.93
C GLY A 85 7.71 27.55 8.27
#